data_AF-A0A1Q5R7V2-F1
#
_entry.id   AF-A0A1Q5R7V2-F1
#
_cell.length_a   1.000
_cell.length_b   1.000
_cell.length_c   1.000
_cell.angle_alpha   90.00
_cell.angle_beta   90.00
_cell.angle_gamma   90.00
#
_symmetry.space_group_name_H-M   'P 1'
#
loop_
_entity.id
_entity.type
_entity.pdbx_description
1 polymer ?
#
loop_
_entity_poly.entity_id
_entity_poly.type
_entity_poly.pdbx_seq_one_letter_code
_entity_poly.pdbx_strand_id
1 'polypeptide(L)'
;MRAGRDRAQSQQPRRSGEAGFTLVEMLVVIAIIGLIMGLIGPRVLNYLSESKVKTARIQLQSFSSALDLFYLDAGRFPSTAEGLAALVRRTPGVAAWNGPYLKGGNVPNDPWNHAYIYRSPGEHGPYDIVSYGSDGQEGGSGTSADISLEKTTAANNDQ
;
A
#
# COMPACT_ATOMS: atom_id res chain seq x y z
N MET A 1 -69.92 63.39 -17.70
CA MET A 1 -68.79 62.43 -17.85
C MET A 1 -68.32 62.01 -16.46
N ARG A 2 -68.70 60.80 -16.02
CA ARG A 2 -68.24 60.17 -14.76
C ARG A 2 -67.35 58.99 -15.13
N ALA A 3 -66.16 58.96 -14.54
CA ALA A 3 -65.17 57.91 -14.71
C ALA A 3 -65.63 56.60 -14.03
N GLY A 4 -65.69 55.52 -14.81
CA GLY A 4 -65.73 54.14 -14.31
C GLY A 4 -64.30 53.59 -14.30
N ARG A 5 -63.84 53.22 -13.11
CA ARG A 5 -62.46 52.77 -12.83
C ARG A 5 -62.51 51.25 -12.69
N ASP A 6 -62.10 50.52 -13.73
CA ASP A 6 -61.97 49.06 -13.66
C ASP A 6 -60.80 48.69 -12.75
N ARG A 7 -61.13 47.93 -11.69
CA ARG A 7 -60.19 47.40 -10.72
C ARG A 7 -59.93 45.93 -10.99
N ALA A 8 -58.63 45.62 -10.98
CA ALA A 8 -58.04 44.38 -10.45
C ALA A 8 -58.21 43.14 -11.35
N GLN A 9 -57.35 42.12 -11.32
CA GLN A 9 -56.50 41.63 -10.24
C GLN A 9 -55.23 41.01 -10.84
N SER A 10 -54.06 41.49 -10.41
CA SER A 10 -52.79 40.80 -10.62
C SER A 10 -52.67 39.64 -9.63
N GLN A 11 -52.85 38.41 -10.11
CA GLN A 11 -52.57 37.20 -9.33
C GLN A 11 -51.05 37.11 -9.07
N GLN A 12 -50.64 37.23 -7.81
CA GLN A 12 -49.24 37.06 -7.41
C GLN A 12 -48.91 35.57 -7.22
N PRO A 13 -47.79 35.07 -7.77
CA PRO A 13 -47.37 33.69 -7.59
C PRO A 13 -46.92 33.48 -6.13
N ARG A 14 -47.48 32.46 -5.48
CA ARG A 14 -47.02 32.03 -4.16
C ARG A 14 -45.62 31.42 -4.30
N ARG A 15 -44.61 32.10 -3.74
CA ARG A 15 -43.27 31.53 -3.60
C ARG A 15 -43.36 30.33 -2.66
N SER A 16 -43.14 29.14 -3.19
CA SER A 16 -42.85 27.96 -2.39
C SER A 16 -41.57 28.25 -1.60
N GLY A 17 -41.68 28.37 -0.27
CA GLY A 17 -40.52 28.58 0.58
C GLY A 17 -39.62 27.36 0.53
N GLU A 18 -38.38 27.53 0.09
CA GLU A 18 -37.31 26.57 0.37
C GLU A 18 -37.15 26.48 1.89
N ALA A 19 -37.51 25.33 2.45
CA ALA A 19 -37.22 25.03 3.84
C ALA A 19 -35.70 24.86 3.98
N GLY A 20 -35.06 25.80 4.67
CA GLY A 20 -33.64 25.71 5.02
C GLY A 20 -33.37 24.59 6.02
N PHE A 21 -32.23 23.92 5.86
CA PHE A 21 -31.74 22.89 6.79
C PHE A 21 -31.66 23.42 8.23
N THR A 22 -32.09 22.60 9.19
CA THR A 22 -32.03 22.96 10.62
C THR A 22 -30.70 22.54 11.23
N LEU A 23 -30.25 23.23 12.29
CA LEU A 23 -29.02 22.86 13.03
C LEU A 23 -29.10 21.44 13.61
N VAL A 24 -30.29 21.03 14.05
CA VAL A 24 -30.54 19.69 14.61
C VAL A 24 -30.30 18.60 13.56
N GLU A 25 -30.67 18.85 12.32
CA GLU A 25 -30.49 17.91 11.21
C GLU A 25 -29.01 17.67 10.91
N MET A 26 -28.19 18.72 10.91
CA MET A 26 -26.74 18.59 10.80
C MET A 26 -26.13 17.90 12.02
N LEU A 27 -26.64 18.14 13.23
CA LEU A 27 -26.19 17.47 14.45
C LEU A 27 -26.42 15.96 14.40
N VAL A 28 -27.59 15.53 13.93
CA VAL A 28 -27.90 14.10 13.76
C VAL A 28 -26.99 13.47 12.70
N VAL A 29 -26.73 14.16 11.58
CA VAL A 29 -25.84 13.66 10.51
C VAL A 29 -24.41 13.45 11.02
N ILE A 30 -23.82 14.44 11.69
CA ILE A 30 -22.45 14.30 12.22
C ILE A 30 -22.36 13.25 13.33
N ALA A 31 -23.42 13.07 14.12
CA ALA A 31 -23.50 12.03 15.15
C ALA A 31 -23.49 10.62 14.51
N ILE A 32 -24.28 10.42 13.45
CA ILE A 32 -24.31 9.15 12.71
C ILE A 32 -22.95 8.89 12.02
N ILE A 33 -22.36 9.91 11.37
CA ILE A 33 -21.03 9.78 10.75
C ILE A 33 -19.98 9.43 11.81
N GLY A 34 -19.98 10.09 12.96
CA GLY A 34 -19.07 9.79 14.06
C GLY A 34 -19.21 8.36 14.58
N LEU A 35 -20.45 7.87 14.72
CA LEU A 35 -20.72 6.50 15.12
C LEU A 35 -20.19 5.48 14.10
N ILE A 36 -20.45 5.69 12.81
CA ILE A 36 -19.97 4.82 11.74
C ILE A 36 -18.43 4.81 11.68
N MET A 37 -17.82 5.99 11.75
CA MET A 37 -16.36 6.14 11.71
C MET A 37 -15.69 5.46 12.91
N GLY A 38 -16.28 5.54 14.10
CA GLY A 38 -15.78 4.85 15.29
C GLY A 38 -15.76 3.32 15.15
N LEU A 39 -16.74 2.75 14.44
CA LEU A 39 -16.84 1.30 14.24
C LEU A 39 -15.97 0.78 13.09
N ILE A 40 -15.86 1.54 12.00
CA ILE A 40 -15.20 1.09 10.77
C ILE A 40 -13.71 1.48 10.74
N GLY A 41 -13.33 2.62 11.33
CA GLY A 41 -11.97 3.17 11.28
C GLY A 41 -10.88 2.17 11.64
N PRO A 42 -10.92 1.54 12.83
CA PRO A 42 -9.90 0.56 13.24
C PRO A 42 -9.80 -0.65 12.31
N ARG A 43 -10.93 -1.13 11.77
CA ARG A 43 -10.95 -2.29 10.85
C ARG A 43 -10.26 -1.98 9.53
N VAL A 44 -10.48 -0.79 8.98
CA VAL A 44 -9.83 -0.35 7.74
C VAL A 44 -8.32 -0.24 7.93
N LEU A 45 -7.87 0.33 9.06
CA LEU A 45 -6.45 0.44 9.38
C LEU A 45 -5.78 -0.94 9.51
N ASN A 46 -6.42 -1.88 10.21
CA ASN A 46 -5.90 -3.24 10.35
C ASN A 46 -5.82 -3.97 9.00
N TYR A 47 -6.87 -3.85 8.18
CA TYR A 47 -6.89 -4.46 6.85
C TYR A 47 -5.78 -3.91 5.94
N LEU A 48 -5.56 -2.59 5.94
CA LEU A 48 -4.48 -1.96 5.18
C LEU A 48 -3.11 -2.43 5.66
N SER A 49 -2.93 -2.51 6.98
CA SER A 49 -1.72 -3.01 7.62
C SER A 49 -1.39 -4.46 7.23
N GLU A 50 -2.35 -5.37 7.31
CA GLU A 50 -2.16 -6.77 6.88
C GLU A 50 -1.89 -6.89 5.38
N SER A 51 -2.59 -6.09 4.57
CA SER A 51 -2.38 -6.06 3.12
C SER A 51 -0.96 -5.63 2.76
N LYS A 52 -0.38 -4.68 3.50
CA LYS A 52 1.02 -4.28 3.33
C LYS A 52 1.97 -5.43 3.64
N VAL A 53 1.83 -6.09 4.79
CA VAL A 53 2.67 -7.26 5.14
C VAL A 53 2.59 -8.34 4.05
N LYS A 54 1.38 -8.63 3.55
CA LYS A 54 1.18 -9.61 2.46
C LYS A 54 1.87 -9.19 1.17
N THR A 55 1.75 -7.92 0.76
CA THR A 55 2.43 -7.39 -0.43
C THR A 55 3.95 -7.51 -0.30
N ALA A 56 4.50 -7.20 0.88
CA ALA A 56 5.93 -7.34 1.13
C ALA A 56 6.40 -8.79 0.92
N ARG A 57 5.65 -9.77 1.46
CA ARG A 57 5.94 -11.20 1.24
C ARG A 57 5.90 -11.61 -0.22
N ILE A 58 4.91 -11.12 -0.98
CA ILE A 58 4.82 -11.39 -2.42
C ILE A 58 6.02 -10.81 -3.17
N GLN A 59 6.44 -9.59 -2.82
CA GLN A 59 7.62 -8.96 -3.41
C GLN A 59 8.90 -9.75 -3.07
N LEU A 60 9.07 -10.19 -1.83
CA LEU A 60 10.19 -11.07 -1.43
C LEU A 60 10.23 -12.36 -2.24
N GLN A 61 9.09 -13.01 -2.45
CA GLN A 61 9.03 -14.21 -3.30
C GLN A 61 9.40 -13.90 -4.75
N SER A 62 8.95 -12.76 -5.28
CA SER A 62 9.35 -12.32 -6.63
C SER A 62 10.85 -12.04 -6.72
N PHE A 63 11.48 -11.48 -5.69
CA PHE A 63 12.93 -11.31 -5.65
C PHE A 63 13.67 -12.64 -5.60
N SER A 64 13.19 -13.60 -4.79
CA SER A 64 13.74 -14.95 -4.75
C SER A 64 13.79 -15.58 -6.14
N SER A 65 12.67 -15.59 -6.85
CA SER A 65 12.62 -16.17 -8.19
C SER A 65 13.52 -15.42 -9.19
N ALA A 66 13.63 -14.10 -9.08
CA ALA A 66 14.53 -13.32 -9.93
C ALA A 66 16.01 -13.57 -9.63
N LEU A 67 16.36 -13.80 -8.36
CA LEU A 67 17.71 -14.18 -7.94
C LEU A 67 18.08 -15.57 -8.43
N ASP A 68 17.14 -16.52 -8.42
CA ASP A 68 17.35 -17.85 -8.98
C ASP A 68 17.64 -17.78 -10.48
N LEU A 69 16.88 -16.97 -11.24
CA LEU A 69 17.15 -16.74 -12.67
C LEU A 69 18.52 -16.08 -12.89
N PHE A 70 18.87 -15.08 -12.09
CA PHE A 70 20.19 -14.46 -12.15
C PHE A 70 21.30 -15.48 -11.87
N TYR A 71 21.12 -16.39 -10.91
CA TYR A 71 22.09 -17.44 -10.60
C TYR A 71 22.25 -18.42 -11.76
N LEU A 72 21.17 -18.79 -12.45
CA LEU A 72 21.24 -19.65 -13.64
C LEU A 72 22.07 -19.04 -14.77
N ASP A 73 21.97 -17.72 -14.94
CA ASP A 73 22.65 -16.99 -16.01
C ASP A 73 24.10 -16.61 -15.64
N ALA A 74 24.32 -16.11 -14.43
CA ALA A 74 25.60 -15.59 -13.95
C ALA A 74 26.46 -16.63 -13.21
N GLY A 75 25.88 -17.77 -12.81
CA GLY A 75 26.52 -18.81 -12.00
C GLY A 75 26.75 -18.42 -10.53
N ARG A 76 26.22 -17.27 -10.08
CA ARG A 76 26.34 -16.75 -8.71
C ARG A 76 25.20 -15.81 -8.40
N PHE A 77 24.94 -15.56 -7.13
CA PHE A 77 24.06 -14.47 -6.71
C PHE A 77 24.77 -13.10 -6.86
N PRO A 78 24.01 -11.99 -6.96
CA PRO A 78 24.58 -10.65 -6.84
C PRO A 78 25.29 -10.49 -5.49
N SER A 79 26.44 -9.83 -5.47
CA SER A 79 27.10 -9.41 -4.23
C SER A 79 26.28 -8.33 -3.53
N THR A 80 26.53 -8.11 -2.23
CA THR A 80 25.89 -7.01 -1.48
C THR A 80 26.10 -5.64 -2.14
N ALA A 81 27.25 -5.40 -2.77
CA ALA A 81 27.55 -4.15 -3.47
C ALA A 81 26.76 -3.96 -4.77
N GLU A 82 26.48 -5.06 -5.49
CA GLU A 82 25.63 -5.04 -6.69
C GLU A 82 24.14 -4.94 -6.31
N GLY A 83 23.75 -5.60 -5.22
CA GLY A 83 22.42 -5.56 -4.63
C GLY A 83 21.31 -6.06 -5.55
N LEU A 84 20.06 -5.73 -5.20
CA LEU A 84 18.89 -6.04 -6.03
C LEU A 84 18.88 -5.28 -7.36
N ALA A 85 19.71 -4.22 -7.51
CA ALA A 85 19.82 -3.48 -8.77
C ALA A 85 20.36 -4.37 -9.91
N ALA A 86 21.16 -5.39 -9.59
CA ALA A 86 21.65 -6.38 -10.56
C ALA A 86 20.52 -7.17 -11.25
N LEU A 87 19.34 -7.25 -10.61
CA LEU A 87 18.18 -7.94 -11.16
C LEU A 87 17.52 -7.17 -12.31
N VAL A 88 17.76 -5.87 -12.41
CA VAL A 88 17.11 -5.00 -13.40
C VAL A 88 18.09 -4.29 -14.32
N ARG A 89 19.35 -4.17 -13.91
CA ARG A 89 20.41 -3.55 -14.68
C ARG A 89 21.53 -4.54 -14.91
N ARG A 90 22.08 -4.49 -16.12
CA ARG A 90 23.24 -5.30 -16.47
C ARG A 90 24.41 -4.96 -15.54
N THR A 91 24.98 -5.99 -14.94
CA THR A 91 26.10 -5.85 -14.00
C THR A 91 27.42 -6.11 -14.72
N PRO A 92 28.43 -5.23 -14.59
CA PRO A 92 29.75 -5.45 -15.18
C PRO A 92 30.37 -6.76 -14.69
N GLY A 93 30.98 -7.53 -15.60
CA GLY A 93 31.61 -8.81 -15.25
C GLY A 93 30.67 -10.02 -15.26
N VAL A 94 29.38 -9.84 -15.51
CA VAL A 94 28.44 -10.95 -15.81
C VAL A 94 28.41 -11.16 -17.32
N ALA A 95 28.94 -12.30 -17.78
CA ALA A 95 29.08 -12.61 -19.20
C ALA A 95 27.72 -12.85 -19.87
N ALA A 96 26.86 -13.67 -19.27
CA ALA A 96 25.51 -13.97 -19.74
C ALA A 96 24.50 -13.29 -18.80
N TRP A 97 23.93 -12.16 -19.23
CA TRP A 97 22.86 -11.47 -18.51
C TRP A 97 21.66 -11.38 -19.44
N ASN A 98 20.55 -12.03 -19.09
CA ASN A 98 19.31 -12.03 -19.89
C ASN A 98 18.16 -11.28 -19.22
N GLY A 99 18.47 -10.39 -18.28
CA GLY A 99 17.47 -9.59 -17.58
C GLY A 99 16.75 -8.57 -18.48
N PRO A 100 15.82 -7.77 -17.91
CA PRO A 100 15.53 -7.66 -16.47
C PRO A 100 14.77 -8.88 -15.93
N TYR A 101 15.19 -9.35 -14.75
CA TYR A 101 14.58 -10.50 -14.06
C TYR A 101 13.36 -10.12 -13.22
N LEU A 102 13.14 -8.81 -12.99
CA LEU A 102 11.96 -8.27 -12.31
C LEU A 102 11.00 -7.63 -13.30
N LYS A 103 9.70 -7.90 -13.09
CA LYS A 103 8.61 -7.25 -13.83
C LYS A 103 8.61 -5.74 -13.52
N GLY A 104 8.55 -4.91 -14.56
CA GLY A 104 8.57 -3.45 -14.45
C GLY A 104 9.96 -2.82 -14.60
N GLY A 105 11.04 -3.60 -14.62
CA GLY A 105 12.39 -3.10 -14.91
C GLY A 105 12.99 -2.20 -13.83
N ASN A 106 12.39 -2.16 -12.64
CA ASN A 106 12.89 -1.46 -11.46
C ASN A 106 12.78 -2.34 -10.22
N VAL A 107 13.61 -2.06 -9.21
CA VAL A 107 13.45 -2.66 -7.88
C VAL A 107 12.36 -1.85 -7.17
N PRO A 108 11.22 -2.45 -6.81
CA PRO A 108 10.20 -1.75 -6.05
C PRO A 108 10.67 -1.57 -4.59
N ASN A 109 10.22 -0.47 -3.98
CA ASN A 109 10.27 -0.33 -2.52
C ASN A 109 9.25 -1.27 -1.88
N ASP A 110 9.42 -1.47 -0.58
CA ASP A 110 8.45 -2.16 0.25
C ASP A 110 7.14 -1.34 0.41
N PRO A 111 6.09 -1.92 1.01
CA PRO A 111 4.77 -1.26 1.15
C PRO A 111 4.73 -0.07 2.11
N TRP A 112 5.81 0.20 2.84
CA TRP A 112 6.02 1.38 3.66
C TRP A 112 6.96 2.39 2.99
N ASN A 113 7.33 2.13 1.74
CA ASN A 113 8.20 2.94 0.90
C ASN A 113 9.67 2.97 1.37
N HIS A 114 10.11 1.91 2.05
CA HIS A 114 11.51 1.68 2.37
C HIS A 114 12.16 0.76 1.33
N ALA A 115 13.47 0.88 1.14
CA ALA A 115 14.21 -0.03 0.29
C ALA A 115 14.38 -1.39 0.99
N TYR A 116 14.29 -2.48 0.23
CA TYR A 116 14.64 -3.80 0.73
C TYR A 116 16.14 -3.89 1.02
N ILE A 117 16.49 -4.55 2.14
CA ILE A 117 17.87 -4.85 2.49
C ILE A 117 18.24 -6.19 1.90
N TYR A 118 19.32 -6.22 1.11
CA TYR A 118 19.87 -7.41 0.51
C TYR A 118 21.30 -7.64 1.00
N ARG A 119 21.61 -8.89 1.39
CA ARG A 119 22.96 -9.30 1.82
C ARG A 119 23.33 -10.63 1.16
N SER A 120 24.54 -10.72 0.61
CA SER A 120 25.12 -11.98 0.12
C SER A 120 26.64 -12.02 0.40
N PRO A 121 27.15 -13.07 1.10
CA PRO A 121 26.40 -14.20 1.65
C PRO A 121 25.40 -13.76 2.75
N GLY A 122 24.29 -14.50 2.87
CA GLY A 122 23.31 -14.29 3.93
C GLY A 122 23.77 -14.92 5.24
N GLU A 123 23.16 -14.51 6.35
CA GLU A 123 23.33 -15.12 7.67
C GLU A 123 22.69 -16.51 7.72
N HIS A 124 21.57 -16.71 7.01
CA HIS A 124 20.76 -17.94 7.07
C HIS A 124 20.72 -18.71 5.74
N GLY A 125 21.54 -18.33 4.77
CA GLY A 125 21.51 -18.92 3.43
C GLY A 125 22.46 -18.24 2.44
N PRO A 126 22.30 -18.51 1.12
CA PRO A 126 23.15 -17.90 0.09
C PRO A 126 22.96 -16.38 -0.02
N TYR A 127 21.80 -15.89 0.38
CA TYR A 127 21.47 -14.48 0.47
C TYR A 127 20.34 -14.28 1.48
N ASP A 128 20.22 -13.07 2.01
CA ASP A 128 19.07 -12.62 2.79
C ASP A 128 18.40 -11.42 2.11
N ILE A 129 17.07 -11.37 2.20
CA ILE A 129 16.27 -10.19 1.84
C ILE A 129 15.31 -9.87 2.98
N VAL A 130 15.35 -8.62 3.44
CA VAL A 130 14.54 -8.16 4.57
C VAL A 130 13.85 -6.84 4.25
N SER A 131 12.59 -6.72 4.65
CA SER A 131 11.92 -5.43 4.87
C SER A 131 11.77 -5.22 6.37
N TYR A 132 12.16 -4.05 6.85
CA TYR A 132 12.06 -3.63 8.25
C TYR A 132 10.65 -3.12 8.64
N GLY A 133 9.62 -3.47 7.86
CA GLY A 133 8.24 -3.13 8.20
C GLY A 133 7.95 -1.63 8.28
N SER A 134 6.96 -1.28 9.11
CA SER A 134 6.42 0.09 9.20
C SER A 134 7.34 1.14 9.77
N ASP A 135 8.29 0.78 10.63
CA ASP A 135 9.22 1.73 11.26
C ASP A 135 10.57 1.81 10.55
N GLY A 136 10.85 0.89 9.62
CA GLY A 136 12.09 0.88 8.85
C GLY A 136 13.32 0.55 9.70
N GLN A 137 13.13 -0.06 10.88
CA GLN A 137 14.20 -0.45 11.79
C GLN A 137 14.20 -1.96 12.02
N GLU A 138 15.37 -2.51 12.32
CA GLU A 138 15.50 -3.92 12.66
C GLU A 138 14.71 -4.26 13.93
N GLY A 139 14.02 -5.40 13.91
CA GLY A 139 13.23 -5.92 15.01
C GLY A 139 11.74 -5.61 14.87
N GLY A 140 11.18 -4.93 15.87
CA GLY A 140 9.77 -4.55 15.91
C GLY A 140 8.78 -5.69 16.19
N SER A 141 7.49 -5.33 16.24
CA SER A 141 6.38 -6.28 16.41
C SER A 141 5.16 -5.84 15.57
N GLY A 142 4.25 -6.78 15.30
CA GLY A 142 3.08 -6.49 14.45
C GLY A 142 3.51 -6.03 13.04
N THR A 143 3.08 -4.84 12.62
CA THR A 143 3.44 -4.28 11.31
C THR A 143 4.86 -3.76 11.20
N SER A 144 5.49 -3.50 12.34
CA SER A 144 6.89 -3.12 12.44
C SER A 144 7.83 -4.31 12.47
N ALA A 145 7.29 -5.53 12.53
CA ALA A 145 8.12 -6.73 12.56
C ALA A 145 8.87 -6.90 11.22
N ASP A 146 10.15 -7.26 11.30
CA ASP A 146 10.93 -7.63 10.11
C ASP A 146 10.29 -8.76 9.32
N ILE A 147 10.24 -8.58 8.00
CA ILE A 147 9.68 -9.53 7.04
C ILE A 147 10.82 -10.07 6.18
N SER A 148 11.04 -11.39 6.27
CA SER A 148 12.02 -12.14 5.46
C SER A 148 11.41 -13.45 4.96
N LEU A 149 12.04 -14.09 3.98
CA LEU A 149 11.57 -15.38 3.43
C LEU A 149 11.62 -16.51 4.47
N GLU A 150 12.62 -16.51 5.35
CA GLU A 150 12.83 -17.53 6.38
C GLU A 150 11.73 -17.55 7.46
N LYS A 151 11.33 -16.39 7.98
CA LYS A 151 10.27 -16.27 9.03
C LYS A 151 8.92 -16.83 8.58
N THR A 152 8.73 -17.11 7.28
CA THR A 152 7.49 -17.65 6.73
C THR A 152 7.30 -19.14 7.03
N THR A 153 8.38 -19.91 7.18
CA THR A 153 8.26 -21.35 7.49
C THR A 153 7.82 -21.59 8.93
N ALA A 154 8.18 -20.71 9.87
CA ALA A 154 7.78 -20.85 11.27
C ALA A 154 6.30 -20.50 11.54
N ALA A 155 5.69 -19.62 10.74
CA ALA A 155 4.32 -19.15 10.99
C ALA A 155 3.21 -20.06 10.42
N ASN A 156 3.56 -21.04 9.58
CA ASN A 156 2.60 -21.96 8.96
C ASN A 156 2.46 -23.30 9.71
N ASN A 157 3.16 -23.50 10.83
CA ASN A 157 3.20 -24.78 11.55
C ASN A 157 2.43 -24.79 12.88
N ASP A 158 1.71 -23.69 13.21
CA ASP A 158 0.88 -23.53 14.41
C ASP A 158 -0.63 -23.37 14.07
N GLN A 159 -1.09 -23.88 12.92
CA GLN A 159 -2.52 -24.04 12.62
C GLN A 159 -2.91 -25.50 12.43
#